data_AF-A0AAF0KNY3-F1
#
_entry.id   AF-A0AAF0KNY3-F1
#
_cell.length_a   1.000
_cell.length_b   1.000
_cell.length_c   1.000
_cell.angle_alpha   90.00
_cell.angle_beta   90.00
_cell.angle_gamma   90.00
#
_symmetry.space_group_name_H-M   'P 1'
#
loop_
_entity.id
_entity.type
_entity.pdbx_description
1 polymer ?
#
loop_
_entity_poly.entity_id
_entity_poly.type
_entity_poly.pdbx_seq_one_letter_code
_entity_poly.pdbx_strand_id
1 'polypeptide(L)'
;MKKTGFFLIATTALSLASPLLASPVSGTDALREWNLVVLGNLDSSSEVEGRTFVGGDLTGTSSSYQISTPATSPSGQPGLTVVGNVTGGIKNLNNGAGAVIGGNVDSGFNLNGATQSVKVGGTISNTNVNQNSVQSGLATSDPGFASALATQGTVLAGSMKQLSTDLSGLAANSDMVISGNRATFNAAPDANGLAVFSISATDLDKIGEIAFNLNGADTAVVNVSGDAIHLNDNFLGGTANLGEHVIWNFGDAQSLDLTNAWGGSVLAPWASATTSNYIQGSAIFGSLTQNGEMHLGTYEGGYTPPIDPPTGSSSGGTPIPEAPSWSLFLLGIAGVLLGRRLIRKPT
;
A
#
# COMPACT_ATOMS: atom_id res chain seq x y z
N MET A 1 25.90 18.32 70.89
CA MET A 1 25.13 19.11 69.92
C MET A 1 25.18 18.40 68.57
N LYS A 2 24.00 18.09 68.02
CA LYS A 2 23.78 17.15 66.90
C LYS A 2 24.29 17.74 65.57
N LYS A 3 25.01 16.94 64.78
CA LYS A 3 25.31 17.21 63.36
C LYS A 3 24.24 16.52 62.52
N THR A 4 23.40 17.30 61.85
CA THR A 4 22.39 16.83 60.88
C THR A 4 23.01 16.86 59.49
N GLY A 5 23.17 15.70 58.86
CA GLY A 5 23.51 15.59 57.44
C GLY A 5 22.25 15.60 56.59
N PHE A 6 22.22 16.44 55.56
CA PHE A 6 21.18 16.44 54.53
C PHE A 6 21.58 15.45 53.42
N PHE A 7 20.79 14.40 53.23
CA PHE A 7 20.87 13.53 52.05
C PHE A 7 20.00 14.13 50.94
N LEU A 8 20.60 14.42 49.78
CA LEU A 8 19.89 14.83 48.57
C LEU A 8 19.61 13.57 47.75
N ILE A 9 18.34 13.18 47.62
CA ILE A 9 17.91 12.08 46.75
C ILE A 9 17.75 12.66 45.34
N ALA A 10 18.61 12.25 44.42
CA ALA A 10 18.46 12.55 42.99
C ALA A 10 17.57 11.46 42.36
N THR A 11 16.32 11.79 42.05
CA THR A 11 15.46 10.96 41.21
C THR A 11 15.77 11.20 39.74
N THR A 12 16.47 10.27 39.09
CA THR A 12 16.61 10.21 37.64
C THR A 12 15.30 9.73 37.02
N ALA A 13 14.59 10.62 36.33
CA ALA A 13 13.46 10.26 35.48
C ALA A 13 14.00 9.59 34.20
N LEU A 14 13.80 8.27 34.05
CA LEU A 14 13.99 7.59 32.78
C LEU A 14 12.82 7.96 31.85
N SER A 15 13.07 8.83 30.88
CA SER A 15 12.16 9.02 29.74
C SER A 15 12.29 7.80 28.83
N LEU A 16 11.29 6.92 28.83
CA LEU A 16 11.11 5.92 27.80
C LEU A 16 10.80 6.65 26.49
N ALA A 17 11.77 6.77 25.60
CA ALA A 17 11.50 7.17 24.22
C ALA A 17 10.78 5.99 23.56
N SER A 18 9.47 6.11 23.37
CA SER A 18 8.74 5.19 22.50
C SER A 18 9.35 5.28 21.09
N PRO A 19 9.62 4.16 20.40
CA PRO A 19 10.05 4.22 19.01
C PRO A 19 8.95 4.95 18.22
N LEU A 20 9.32 6.03 17.55
CA LEU A 20 8.47 6.67 16.55
C LEU A 20 8.29 5.65 15.43
N LEU A 21 7.14 4.98 15.38
CA LEU A 21 6.77 4.18 14.23
C LEU A 21 6.71 5.14 13.04
N ALA A 22 7.35 4.79 11.92
CA ALA A 22 7.11 5.48 10.66
C ALA A 22 5.60 5.49 10.39
N SER A 23 5.07 6.60 9.88
CA SER A 23 3.65 6.69 9.53
C SER A 23 3.28 5.51 8.61
N PRO A 24 2.19 4.78 8.89
CA PRO A 24 1.79 3.68 8.03
C PRO A 24 1.46 4.22 6.63
N VAL A 25 1.97 3.54 5.60
CA VAL A 25 1.60 3.85 4.21
C VAL A 25 0.10 3.61 4.07
N SER A 26 -0.64 4.64 3.66
CA SER A 26 -2.10 4.65 3.70
C SER A 26 -2.66 5.53 2.58
N GLY A 27 -3.94 5.37 2.27
CA GLY A 27 -4.63 6.13 1.24
C GLY A 27 -3.93 6.03 -0.12
N THR A 28 -3.83 7.15 -0.82
CA THR A 28 -3.17 7.22 -2.13
C THR A 28 -1.67 6.91 -2.07
N ASP A 29 -1.01 7.01 -0.92
CA ASP A 29 0.40 6.63 -0.79
C ASP A 29 0.58 5.11 -0.90
N ALA A 30 -0.43 4.31 -0.54
CA ALA A 30 -0.39 2.86 -0.78
C ALA A 30 -0.44 2.55 -2.28
N LEU A 31 -1.18 3.33 -3.05
CA LEU A 31 -1.21 3.22 -4.52
C LEU A 31 0.16 3.57 -5.11
N ARG A 32 0.92 4.50 -4.52
CA ARG A 32 2.29 4.83 -4.96
C ARG A 32 3.32 3.78 -4.60
N GLU A 33 3.17 3.20 -3.41
CA GLU A 33 4.16 2.29 -2.84
C GLU A 33 4.12 0.90 -3.48
N TRP A 34 2.90 0.38 -3.72
CA TRP A 34 2.68 -0.99 -4.17
C TRP A 34 2.03 -1.06 -5.55
N ASN A 35 2.53 -1.98 -6.36
CA ASN A 35 1.92 -2.36 -7.63
C ASN A 35 0.72 -3.28 -7.40
N LEU A 36 0.78 -4.10 -6.36
CA LEU A 36 -0.29 -5.01 -5.97
C LEU A 36 -0.47 -5.03 -4.45
N VAL A 37 -1.70 -4.82 -3.98
CA VAL A 37 -2.12 -5.04 -2.60
C VAL A 37 -3.31 -5.99 -2.59
N VAL A 38 -3.17 -7.14 -1.93
CA VAL A 38 -4.28 -8.07 -1.69
C VAL A 38 -4.55 -8.09 -0.20
N LEU A 39 -5.73 -7.66 0.23
CA LEU A 39 -6.03 -7.48 1.66
C LEU A 39 -6.21 -8.81 2.40
N GLY A 40 -6.61 -9.86 1.69
CA GLY A 40 -6.70 -11.24 2.13
C GLY A 40 -5.70 -12.13 1.39
N ASN A 41 -6.18 -13.28 0.90
CA ASN A 41 -5.33 -14.28 0.25
C ASN A 41 -5.09 -13.96 -1.23
N LEU A 42 -3.87 -14.24 -1.67
CA LEU A 42 -3.44 -14.20 -3.08
C LEU A 42 -3.12 -15.62 -3.54
N ASP A 43 -3.87 -16.13 -4.51
CA ASP A 43 -3.47 -17.30 -5.31
C ASP A 43 -2.87 -16.80 -6.62
N SER A 44 -1.57 -17.00 -6.83
CA SER A 44 -0.86 -16.42 -7.98
C SER A 44 -0.17 -17.47 -8.83
N SER A 45 -0.40 -17.38 -10.14
CA SER A 45 0.30 -18.14 -11.19
C SER A 45 1.04 -17.25 -12.19
N SER A 46 1.23 -15.96 -11.87
CA SER A 46 1.75 -14.95 -12.79
C SER A 46 2.80 -14.06 -12.11
N GLU A 47 3.01 -12.85 -12.61
CA GLU A 47 4.08 -11.96 -12.16
C GLU A 47 3.63 -10.54 -11.84
N VAL A 48 4.40 -9.90 -10.97
CA VAL A 48 4.24 -8.51 -10.56
C VAL A 48 5.56 -7.78 -10.79
N GLU A 49 5.52 -6.70 -11.55
CA GLU A 49 6.69 -5.91 -11.91
C GLU A 49 7.26 -5.12 -10.73
N GLY A 50 6.40 -4.65 -9.81
CA GLY A 50 6.76 -3.85 -8.65
C GLY A 50 6.60 -4.54 -7.30
N ARG A 51 6.37 -3.74 -6.26
CA ARG A 51 6.17 -4.23 -4.89
C ARG A 51 4.79 -4.84 -4.71
N THR A 52 4.73 -5.90 -3.90
CA THR A 52 3.50 -6.62 -3.57
C THR A 52 3.30 -6.72 -2.06
N PHE A 53 2.06 -6.46 -1.61
CA PHE A 53 1.60 -6.72 -0.25
C PHE A 53 0.45 -7.74 -0.27
N VAL A 54 0.52 -8.75 0.60
CA VAL A 54 -0.54 -9.76 0.81
C VAL A 54 -0.90 -9.80 2.29
N GLY A 55 -2.14 -9.47 2.62
CA GLY A 55 -2.65 -9.41 4.00
C GLY A 55 -3.01 -10.77 4.60
N GLY A 56 -3.15 -11.80 3.76
CA GLY A 56 -3.34 -13.20 4.14
C GLY A 56 -2.20 -14.09 3.66
N ASP A 57 -2.56 -15.29 3.19
CA ASP A 57 -1.62 -16.27 2.63
C ASP A 57 -1.36 -16.01 1.14
N LEU A 58 -0.14 -16.31 0.69
CA LEU A 58 0.26 -16.39 -0.71
C LEU A 58 0.39 -17.84 -1.15
N THR A 59 -0.44 -18.26 -2.10
CA THR A 59 -0.52 -19.64 -2.63
C THR A 59 -0.28 -19.68 -4.16
N GLY A 60 -0.79 -20.70 -4.85
CA GLY A 60 -0.69 -20.85 -6.30
C GLY A 60 0.59 -21.54 -6.78
N THR A 61 0.81 -21.50 -8.10
CA THR A 61 1.99 -22.09 -8.74
C THR A 61 3.24 -21.23 -8.53
N SER A 62 4.28 -21.44 -9.34
CA SER A 62 5.41 -20.50 -9.36
C SER A 62 4.93 -19.14 -9.84
N SER A 63 5.36 -18.07 -9.17
CA SER A 63 5.06 -16.66 -9.50
C SER A 63 6.30 -15.79 -9.27
N SER A 64 6.33 -14.61 -9.87
CA SER A 64 7.50 -13.71 -9.84
C SER A 64 7.14 -12.33 -9.29
N TYR A 65 8.01 -11.77 -8.46
CA TYR A 65 7.80 -10.48 -7.80
C TYR A 65 8.98 -9.56 -8.02
N GLN A 66 8.69 -8.27 -8.20
CA GLN A 66 9.64 -7.22 -8.54
C GLN A 66 10.50 -7.56 -9.76
N ILE A 67 9.87 -8.01 -10.85
CA ILE A 67 10.60 -8.34 -12.09
C ILE A 67 11.16 -7.12 -12.81
N SER A 68 10.70 -5.91 -12.44
CA SER A 68 11.24 -4.62 -12.83
C SER A 68 11.77 -3.86 -11.60
N THR A 69 12.39 -2.70 -11.81
CA THR A 69 12.93 -1.86 -10.72
C THR A 69 11.96 -0.73 -10.40
N PRO A 70 11.11 -0.84 -9.35
CA PRO A 70 10.25 0.26 -8.93
C PRO A 70 11.05 1.43 -8.34
N ALA A 71 10.44 2.61 -8.26
CA ALA A 71 10.98 3.74 -7.51
C ALA A 71 11.33 3.33 -6.07
N THR A 72 12.34 3.96 -5.48
CA THR A 72 12.78 3.62 -4.11
C THR A 72 11.64 3.81 -3.12
N SER A 73 11.39 2.81 -2.27
CA SER A 73 10.36 2.88 -1.24
C SER A 73 10.67 4.01 -0.25
N PRO A 74 9.79 5.02 -0.11
CA PRO A 74 9.95 6.04 0.92
C PRO A 74 9.86 5.47 2.33
N SER A 75 9.17 4.33 2.49
CA SER A 75 8.93 3.68 3.78
C SER A 75 9.79 2.41 4.00
N GLY A 76 10.69 2.10 3.06
CA GLY A 76 11.61 0.96 3.14
C GLY A 76 10.95 -0.41 2.96
N GLN A 77 9.80 -0.50 2.27
CA GLN A 77 9.12 -1.77 1.99
C GLN A 77 9.95 -2.66 1.05
N PRO A 78 10.00 -3.97 1.30
CA PRO A 78 10.58 -4.93 0.36
C PRO A 78 9.68 -5.11 -0.87
N GLY A 79 10.21 -5.79 -1.89
CA GLY A 79 9.46 -6.17 -3.08
C GLY A 79 8.32 -7.14 -2.80
N LEU A 80 8.40 -7.96 -1.74
CA LEU A 80 7.30 -8.82 -1.30
C LEU A 80 7.07 -8.75 0.21
N THR A 81 5.83 -8.44 0.61
CA THR A 81 5.37 -8.53 1.99
C THR A 81 4.16 -9.46 2.08
N VAL A 82 4.20 -10.45 2.96
CA VAL A 82 3.08 -11.40 3.17
C VAL A 82 2.84 -11.55 4.67
N VAL A 83 1.64 -11.22 5.14
CA VAL A 83 1.29 -11.31 6.56
C VAL A 83 1.16 -12.78 6.99
N GLY A 84 0.59 -13.62 6.14
CA GLY A 84 0.41 -15.06 6.38
C GLY A 84 1.59 -15.92 5.90
N ASN A 85 1.25 -17.12 5.44
CA ASN A 85 2.18 -18.12 4.93
C ASN A 85 2.40 -17.99 3.42
N VAL A 86 3.52 -18.52 2.95
CA VAL A 86 3.84 -18.68 1.53
C VAL A 86 3.92 -20.16 1.19
N THR A 87 2.97 -20.65 0.39
CA THR A 87 2.84 -22.07 0.03
C THR A 87 2.58 -22.27 -1.48
N GLY A 88 2.55 -23.53 -1.92
CA GLY A 88 2.45 -23.89 -3.34
C GLY A 88 3.81 -23.90 -4.05
N GLY A 89 3.87 -23.39 -5.29
CA GLY A 89 5.11 -23.34 -6.08
C GLY A 89 6.13 -22.31 -5.55
N ILE A 90 7.39 -22.43 -5.98
CA ILE A 90 8.49 -21.50 -5.61
C ILE A 90 8.15 -20.07 -6.02
N LYS A 91 8.44 -19.07 -5.18
CA LYS A 91 8.27 -17.65 -5.56
C LYS A 91 9.62 -17.03 -5.95
N ASN A 92 9.65 -16.35 -7.09
CA ASN A 92 10.87 -15.74 -7.63
C ASN A 92 10.95 -14.27 -7.20
N LEU A 93 11.95 -13.94 -6.39
CA LEU A 93 12.20 -12.58 -5.91
C LEU A 93 13.33 -11.97 -6.73
N ASN A 94 13.00 -11.02 -7.59
CA ASN A 94 13.93 -10.48 -8.58
C ASN A 94 14.45 -9.09 -8.19
N ASN A 95 15.52 -8.65 -8.85
CA ASN A 95 16.06 -7.29 -8.71
C ASN A 95 16.32 -6.85 -7.25
N GLY A 96 16.73 -7.78 -6.40
CA GLY A 96 16.97 -7.49 -4.99
C GLY A 96 15.72 -7.15 -4.18
N ALA A 97 14.55 -7.67 -4.57
CA ALA A 97 13.25 -7.46 -3.91
C ALA A 97 13.32 -7.54 -2.39
N GLY A 98 13.93 -8.61 -1.88
CA GLY A 98 13.78 -9.00 -0.49
C GLY A 98 12.35 -9.42 -0.16
N ALA A 99 12.15 -9.91 1.06
CA ALA A 99 10.82 -10.27 1.54
C ALA A 99 10.67 -10.12 3.06
N VAL A 100 9.44 -9.83 3.48
CA VAL A 100 9.00 -9.88 4.89
C VAL A 100 7.76 -10.75 4.98
N ILE A 101 7.88 -11.89 5.65
CA ILE A 101 6.83 -12.93 5.74
C ILE A 101 6.47 -13.17 7.20
N GLY A 102 5.20 -13.08 7.57
CA GLY A 102 4.74 -13.29 8.95
C GLY A 102 4.66 -14.76 9.36
N GLY A 103 4.23 -15.62 8.43
CA GLY A 103 4.08 -17.07 8.64
C GLY A 103 5.29 -17.88 8.20
N ASN A 104 5.02 -19.12 7.78
CA ASN A 104 6.00 -20.04 7.21
C ASN A 104 6.17 -19.82 5.70
N VAL A 105 7.34 -20.18 5.18
CA VAL A 105 7.64 -20.26 3.75
C VAL A 105 7.95 -21.71 3.39
N ASP A 106 6.93 -22.41 2.89
CA ASP A 106 7.04 -23.82 2.49
C ASP A 106 7.40 -23.97 1.01
N SER A 107 6.93 -23.02 0.18
CA SER A 107 7.26 -22.93 -1.25
C SER A 107 8.75 -22.84 -1.53
N GLY A 108 9.47 -22.11 -0.68
CA GLY A 108 10.80 -21.59 -0.95
C GLY A 108 10.82 -20.38 -1.88
N PHE A 109 11.99 -19.75 -1.92
CA PHE A 109 12.28 -18.59 -2.77
C PHE A 109 13.47 -18.82 -3.69
N ASN A 110 13.35 -18.33 -4.92
CA ASN A 110 14.50 -18.03 -5.77
C ASN A 110 14.89 -16.57 -5.55
N LEU A 111 16.08 -16.33 -5.00
CA LEU A 111 16.59 -15.00 -4.68
C LEU A 111 17.48 -14.50 -5.83
N ASN A 112 16.84 -13.92 -6.86
CA ASN A 112 17.46 -13.52 -8.11
C ASN A 112 17.93 -12.05 -8.09
N GLY A 113 19.05 -11.79 -8.78
CA GLY A 113 19.58 -10.45 -8.96
C GLY A 113 20.49 -9.99 -7.82
N ALA A 114 20.35 -8.73 -7.42
CA ALA A 114 21.16 -8.13 -6.36
C ALA A 114 20.93 -8.82 -4.99
N THR A 115 21.92 -8.73 -4.11
CA THR A 115 21.83 -9.22 -2.73
C THR A 115 20.62 -8.60 -2.03
N GLN A 116 19.82 -9.45 -1.40
CA GLN A 116 18.55 -9.08 -0.76
C GLN A 116 18.42 -9.66 0.65
N SER A 117 17.48 -9.08 1.41
CA SER A 117 17.15 -9.52 2.77
C SER A 117 15.78 -10.17 2.81
N VAL A 118 15.69 -11.34 3.44
CA VAL A 118 14.44 -12.05 3.70
C VAL A 118 14.28 -12.23 5.20
N LYS A 119 13.12 -11.82 5.73
CA LYS A 119 12.73 -11.98 7.13
C LYS A 119 11.46 -12.82 7.22
N VAL A 120 11.49 -13.90 7.99
CA VAL A 120 10.39 -14.86 8.12
C VAL A 120 10.03 -15.06 9.59
N GLY A 121 8.76 -14.90 9.93
CA GLY A 121 8.26 -15.11 11.29
C GLY A 121 8.30 -16.58 11.68
N GLY A 122 7.89 -17.46 10.78
CA GLY A 122 7.95 -18.91 10.93
C GLY A 122 9.20 -19.55 10.34
N THR A 123 9.09 -20.79 9.85
CA THR A 123 10.17 -21.53 9.18
C THR A 123 10.29 -21.16 7.71
N ILE A 124 11.48 -21.35 7.13
CA ILE A 124 11.71 -21.25 5.69
C ILE A 124 12.36 -22.53 5.16
N SER A 125 11.82 -23.04 4.06
CA SER A 125 12.32 -24.23 3.36
C SER A 125 12.71 -23.89 1.91
N ASN A 126 13.34 -24.84 1.21
CA ASN A 126 13.50 -24.82 -0.26
C ASN A 126 14.12 -23.53 -0.85
N THR A 127 15.00 -22.87 -0.10
CA THR A 127 15.58 -21.58 -0.47
C THR A 127 17.10 -21.66 -0.45
N ASN A 128 17.77 -21.39 -1.57
CA ASN A 128 19.22 -21.22 -1.59
C ASN A 128 19.58 -19.79 -1.21
N VAL A 129 20.26 -19.64 -0.06
CA VAL A 129 20.62 -18.33 0.50
C VAL A 129 21.72 -17.63 -0.32
N ASN A 130 22.72 -18.35 -0.83
CA ASN A 130 23.90 -17.75 -1.48
C ASN A 130 24.48 -16.57 -0.67
N GLN A 131 24.61 -15.38 -1.27
CA GLN A 131 25.12 -14.17 -0.61
C GLN A 131 24.03 -13.36 0.11
N ASN A 132 22.77 -13.83 0.11
CA ASN A 132 21.63 -13.12 0.70
C ASN A 132 21.61 -13.24 2.22
N SER A 133 20.84 -12.35 2.86
CA SER A 133 20.58 -12.43 4.30
C SER A 133 19.19 -13.00 4.53
N VAL A 134 19.10 -14.20 5.12
CA VAL A 134 17.82 -14.84 5.45
C VAL A 134 17.73 -15.05 6.96
N GLN A 135 16.70 -14.48 7.58
CA GLN A 135 16.36 -14.66 8.99
C GLN A 135 15.01 -15.36 9.08
N SER A 136 14.90 -16.40 9.91
CA SER A 136 13.68 -17.16 10.12
C SER A 136 13.46 -17.45 11.60
N GLY A 137 12.25 -17.88 11.96
CA GLY A 137 11.83 -18.07 13.35
C GLY A 137 11.67 -16.76 14.11
N LEU A 138 11.51 -15.64 13.39
CA LEU A 138 11.46 -14.31 14.00
C LEU A 138 10.28 -14.15 14.96
N ALA A 139 9.14 -14.81 14.74
CA ALA A 139 8.03 -14.75 15.69
C ALA A 139 8.39 -15.37 17.06
N THR A 140 9.39 -16.26 17.11
CA THR A 140 9.90 -16.84 18.37
C THR A 140 10.96 -15.94 19.01
N SER A 141 11.89 -15.41 18.21
CA SER A 141 13.02 -14.59 18.72
C SER A 141 12.68 -13.12 18.93
N ASP A 142 11.67 -12.63 18.22
CA ASP A 142 11.06 -11.30 18.31
C ASP A 142 9.53 -11.44 18.24
N PRO A 143 8.84 -11.63 19.38
CA PRO A 143 7.38 -11.75 19.43
C PRO A 143 6.64 -10.55 18.82
N GLY A 144 7.29 -9.39 18.74
CA GLY A 144 6.72 -8.19 18.12
C GLY A 144 6.60 -8.32 16.60
N PHE A 145 7.46 -9.10 15.95
CA PHE A 145 7.58 -9.17 14.49
C PHE A 145 6.25 -9.53 13.80
N ALA A 146 5.66 -10.69 14.13
CA ALA A 146 4.43 -11.14 13.50
C ALA A 146 3.24 -10.23 13.86
N SER A 147 3.17 -9.75 15.10
CA SER A 147 2.10 -8.86 15.55
C SER A 147 2.13 -7.48 14.87
N ALA A 148 3.33 -6.93 14.61
CA ALA A 148 3.51 -5.68 13.90
C ALA A 148 3.07 -5.82 12.44
N LEU A 149 3.42 -6.93 11.79
CA LEU A 149 3.02 -7.20 10.41
C LEU A 149 1.49 -7.41 10.29
N ALA A 150 0.87 -8.13 11.21
CA ALA A 150 -0.58 -8.27 11.28
C ALA A 150 -1.29 -6.92 11.51
N THR A 151 -0.71 -6.05 12.34
CA THR A 151 -1.21 -4.69 12.56
C THR A 151 -1.10 -3.86 11.28
N GLN A 152 0.04 -3.92 10.58
CA GLN A 152 0.23 -3.26 9.29
C GLN A 152 -0.85 -3.70 8.28
N GLY A 153 -1.12 -5.01 8.16
CA GLY A 153 -2.17 -5.53 7.30
C GLY A 153 -3.57 -5.01 7.66
N THR A 154 -3.89 -4.97 8.96
CA THR A 154 -5.17 -4.45 9.43
C THR A 154 -5.34 -2.95 9.13
N VAL A 155 -4.30 -2.15 9.38
CA VAL A 155 -4.30 -0.71 9.11
C VAL A 155 -4.41 -0.43 7.61
N LEU A 156 -3.63 -1.15 6.78
CA LEU A 156 -3.68 -0.98 5.34
C LEU A 156 -5.06 -1.37 4.78
N ALA A 157 -5.64 -2.48 5.25
CA ALA A 157 -6.98 -2.90 4.82
C ALA A 157 -8.07 -1.90 5.21
N GLY A 158 -8.03 -1.37 6.44
CA GLY A 158 -8.94 -0.29 6.86
C GLY A 158 -8.76 0.96 6.00
N SER A 159 -7.52 1.34 5.72
CA SER A 159 -7.20 2.50 4.90
C SER A 159 -7.67 2.38 3.45
N MET A 160 -7.52 1.22 2.80
CA MET A 160 -7.98 1.05 1.41
C MET A 160 -9.50 1.09 1.29
N LYS A 161 -10.20 0.53 2.29
CA LYS A 161 -11.67 0.61 2.37
C LYS A 161 -12.14 2.04 2.62
N GLN A 162 -11.46 2.78 3.49
CA GLN A 162 -11.77 4.20 3.72
C GLN A 162 -11.53 5.02 2.46
N LEU A 163 -10.36 4.87 1.81
CA LEU A 163 -10.05 5.55 0.55
C LEU A 163 -11.14 5.31 -0.50
N SER A 164 -11.56 4.05 -0.68
CA SER A 164 -12.59 3.71 -1.66
C SER A 164 -13.94 4.35 -1.32
N THR A 165 -14.29 4.42 -0.03
CA THR A 165 -15.50 5.11 0.46
C THR A 165 -15.43 6.61 0.21
N ASP A 166 -14.28 7.25 0.52
CA ASP A 166 -14.07 8.68 0.32
C ASP A 166 -14.16 9.04 -1.17
N LEU A 167 -13.53 8.25 -2.04
CA LEU A 167 -13.60 8.42 -3.49
C LEU A 167 -15.03 8.29 -4.00
N SER A 168 -15.80 7.30 -3.54
CA SER A 168 -17.20 7.11 -3.89
C SER A 168 -18.08 8.30 -3.49
N GLY A 169 -17.71 9.05 -2.47
CA GLY A 169 -18.41 10.25 -2.01
C GLY A 169 -18.15 11.51 -2.85
N LEU A 170 -17.21 11.47 -3.80
CA LEU A 170 -16.87 12.61 -4.64
C LEU A 170 -17.99 12.92 -5.65
N ALA A 171 -18.32 14.21 -5.78
CA ALA A 171 -19.26 14.67 -6.79
C ALA A 171 -18.63 14.56 -8.19
N ALA A 172 -19.35 13.95 -9.14
CA ALA A 172 -18.91 13.87 -10.52
C ALA A 172 -18.84 15.27 -11.15
N ASN A 173 -17.78 15.51 -11.91
CA ASN A 173 -17.56 16.74 -12.68
C ASN A 173 -17.20 16.45 -14.15
N SER A 174 -17.07 15.17 -14.52
CA SER A 174 -16.61 14.70 -15.82
C SER A 174 -17.60 13.73 -16.45
N ASP A 175 -17.60 13.66 -17.79
CA ASP A 175 -18.64 12.95 -18.54
C ASP A 175 -18.09 11.73 -19.29
N MET A 176 -18.84 10.63 -19.24
CA MET A 176 -18.66 9.48 -20.14
C MET A 176 -19.71 9.52 -21.25
N VAL A 177 -19.28 9.48 -22.50
CA VAL A 177 -20.17 9.47 -23.67
C VAL A 177 -20.08 8.12 -24.38
N ILE A 178 -21.20 7.44 -24.53
CA ILE A 178 -21.28 6.17 -25.27
C ILE A 178 -21.74 6.44 -26.71
N SER A 179 -21.01 5.90 -27.67
CA SER A 179 -21.35 5.93 -29.10
C SER A 179 -21.12 4.55 -29.71
N GLY A 180 -22.20 3.78 -29.90
CA GLY A 180 -22.09 2.37 -30.30
C GLY A 180 -21.46 1.55 -29.18
N ASN A 181 -20.42 0.78 -29.50
CA ASN A 181 -19.70 -0.08 -28.55
C ASN A 181 -18.62 0.64 -27.73
N ARG A 182 -18.43 1.95 -27.95
CA ARG A 182 -17.34 2.72 -27.38
C ARG A 182 -17.84 3.69 -26.32
N ALA A 183 -17.25 3.65 -25.13
CA ALA A 183 -17.27 4.75 -24.18
C ALA A 183 -16.08 5.69 -24.42
N THR A 184 -16.33 6.98 -24.38
CA THR A 184 -15.29 8.01 -24.34
C THR A 184 -15.40 8.77 -23.03
N PHE A 185 -14.40 8.61 -22.16
CA PHE A 185 -14.27 9.32 -20.90
C PHE A 185 -13.61 10.66 -21.18
N ASN A 186 -14.34 11.76 -21.00
CA ASN A 186 -13.82 13.11 -21.19
C ASN A 186 -13.69 13.77 -19.82
N ALA A 187 -12.46 13.83 -19.30
CA ALA A 187 -12.19 14.48 -18.04
C ALA A 187 -12.42 15.99 -18.16
N ALA A 188 -12.98 16.57 -17.11
CA ALA A 188 -13.13 18.01 -16.91
C ALA A 188 -12.59 18.33 -15.51
N PRO A 189 -11.25 18.37 -15.35
CA PRO A 189 -10.63 18.55 -14.04
C PRO A 189 -11.04 19.88 -13.40
N ASP A 190 -11.18 19.86 -12.08
CA ASP A 190 -11.35 21.07 -11.29
C ASP A 190 -10.06 21.89 -11.20
N ALA A 191 -10.08 22.99 -10.42
CA ALA A 191 -8.92 23.86 -10.24
C ALA A 191 -7.71 23.17 -9.59
N ASN A 192 -7.91 22.01 -8.94
CA ASN A 192 -6.86 21.21 -8.32
C ASN A 192 -6.39 20.06 -9.23
N GLY A 193 -6.93 19.94 -10.45
CA GLY A 193 -6.58 18.88 -11.40
C GLY A 193 -7.36 17.58 -11.20
N LEU A 194 -8.41 17.56 -10.36
CA LEU A 194 -9.21 16.38 -10.09
C LEU A 194 -10.40 16.28 -11.05
N ALA A 195 -10.46 15.19 -11.82
CA ALA A 195 -11.60 14.79 -12.62
C ALA A 195 -12.31 13.61 -11.95
N VAL A 196 -13.63 13.65 -11.85
CA VAL A 196 -14.45 12.61 -11.23
C VAL A 196 -15.58 12.20 -12.17
N PHE A 197 -15.62 10.91 -12.48
CA PHE A 197 -16.69 10.26 -13.21
C PHE A 197 -17.51 9.41 -12.24
N SER A 198 -18.81 9.27 -12.50
CA SER A 198 -19.68 8.35 -11.80
C SER A 198 -20.49 7.55 -12.83
N ILE A 199 -20.29 6.23 -12.83
CA ILE A 199 -20.96 5.29 -13.74
C ILE A 199 -21.44 4.05 -12.97
N SER A 200 -22.21 3.20 -13.63
CA SER A 200 -22.58 1.88 -13.09
C SER A 200 -21.84 0.75 -13.80
N ALA A 201 -21.75 -0.41 -13.14
CA ALA A 201 -21.28 -1.66 -13.76
C ALA A 201 -22.08 -1.99 -15.03
N THR A 202 -23.40 -1.72 -15.01
CA THR A 202 -24.27 -1.88 -16.18
C THR A 202 -23.90 -0.94 -17.33
N ASP A 203 -23.23 0.18 -17.09
CA ASP A 203 -22.74 1.04 -18.17
C ASP A 203 -21.44 0.52 -18.77
N LEU A 204 -20.56 -0.09 -17.96
CA LEU A 204 -19.40 -0.84 -18.45
C LEU A 204 -19.84 -2.07 -19.27
N ASP A 205 -20.84 -2.82 -18.80
CA ASP A 205 -21.32 -4.02 -19.52
C ASP A 205 -21.95 -3.71 -20.90
N LYS A 206 -22.22 -2.42 -21.22
CA LYS A 206 -22.77 -2.00 -22.53
C LYS A 206 -21.70 -1.71 -23.58
N ILE A 207 -20.44 -1.63 -23.18
CA ILE A 207 -19.33 -1.26 -24.06
C ILE A 207 -18.40 -2.45 -24.29
N GLY A 208 -17.48 -2.28 -25.22
CA GLY A 208 -16.31 -3.16 -25.40
C GLY A 208 -15.05 -2.39 -25.76
N GLU A 209 -15.13 -1.06 -25.80
CA GLU A 209 -14.03 -0.15 -26.14
C GLU A 209 -14.04 1.08 -25.23
N ILE A 210 -12.87 1.44 -24.71
CA ILE A 210 -12.64 2.61 -23.86
C ILE A 210 -11.69 3.55 -24.59
N ALA A 211 -12.12 4.79 -24.83
CA ALA A 211 -11.23 5.92 -25.10
C ALA A 211 -11.17 6.79 -23.86
N PHE A 212 -9.96 7.13 -23.40
CA PHE A 212 -9.76 7.92 -22.20
C PHE A 212 -9.03 9.23 -22.50
N ASN A 213 -9.71 10.35 -22.32
CA ASN A 213 -9.16 11.69 -22.52
C ASN A 213 -8.97 12.35 -21.15
N LEU A 214 -7.73 12.39 -20.66
CA LEU A 214 -7.39 13.04 -19.38
C LEU A 214 -7.58 14.56 -19.41
N ASN A 215 -7.51 15.21 -20.58
CA ASN A 215 -7.74 16.65 -20.74
C ASN A 215 -7.01 17.55 -19.71
N GLY A 216 -5.80 17.14 -19.32
CA GLY A 216 -4.99 17.85 -18.33
C GLY A 216 -5.31 17.55 -16.86
N ALA A 217 -6.19 16.58 -16.58
CA ALA A 217 -6.39 16.08 -15.23
C ALA A 217 -5.10 15.44 -14.71
N ASP A 218 -4.72 15.84 -13.50
CA ASP A 218 -3.63 15.24 -12.75
C ASP A 218 -4.09 13.90 -12.14
N THR A 219 -5.34 13.85 -11.67
CA THR A 219 -5.98 12.63 -11.22
C THR A 219 -7.39 12.54 -11.79
N ALA A 220 -7.71 11.41 -12.40
CA ALA A 220 -9.06 11.04 -12.81
C ALA A 220 -9.56 9.88 -11.95
N VAL A 221 -10.65 10.07 -11.22
CA VAL A 221 -11.34 9.03 -10.44
C VAL A 221 -12.57 8.57 -11.21
N VAL A 222 -12.65 7.29 -11.53
CA VAL A 222 -13.86 6.68 -12.09
C VAL A 222 -14.53 5.86 -11.01
N ASN A 223 -15.59 6.40 -10.41
CA ASN A 223 -16.41 5.67 -9.46
C ASN A 223 -17.41 4.79 -10.21
N VAL A 224 -17.30 3.47 -10.01
CA VAL A 224 -18.16 2.47 -10.63
C VAL A 224 -19.01 1.81 -9.55
N SER A 225 -20.32 2.03 -9.60
CA SER A 225 -21.29 1.41 -8.68
C SER A 225 -21.73 0.03 -9.19
N GLY A 226 -21.86 -0.94 -8.29
CA GLY A 226 -22.26 -2.32 -8.62
C GLY A 226 -21.51 -3.38 -7.80
N ASP A 227 -22.16 -4.51 -7.56
CA ASP A 227 -21.62 -5.62 -6.76
C ASP A 227 -20.76 -6.61 -7.58
N ALA A 228 -21.10 -6.80 -8.86
CA ALA A 228 -20.34 -7.61 -9.81
C ALA A 228 -19.77 -6.74 -10.94
N ILE A 229 -18.44 -6.80 -11.12
CA ILE A 229 -17.71 -6.01 -12.11
C ILE A 229 -17.05 -6.94 -13.14
N HIS A 230 -17.22 -6.61 -14.43
CA HIS A 230 -16.49 -7.25 -15.52
C HIS A 230 -15.59 -6.21 -16.20
N LEU A 231 -14.30 -6.48 -16.24
CA LEU A 231 -13.28 -5.66 -16.92
C LEU A 231 -12.85 -6.39 -18.19
N ASN A 232 -13.69 -6.29 -19.22
CA ASN A 232 -13.58 -7.02 -20.49
C ASN A 232 -13.56 -6.08 -21.71
N ASP A 233 -13.37 -4.78 -21.48
CA ASP A 233 -13.24 -3.75 -22.51
C ASP A 233 -11.82 -3.64 -23.08
N ASN A 234 -11.69 -3.07 -24.29
CA ASN A 234 -10.41 -2.76 -24.90
C ASN A 234 -10.10 -1.27 -24.87
N PHE A 235 -8.93 -0.89 -24.36
CA PHE A 235 -8.47 0.50 -24.40
C PHE A 235 -7.99 0.89 -25.80
N LEU A 236 -8.62 1.90 -26.41
CA LEU A 236 -8.18 2.52 -27.65
C LEU A 236 -6.92 3.35 -27.40
N GLY A 237 -5.83 2.99 -28.09
CA GLY A 237 -4.51 3.58 -27.85
C GLY A 237 -3.68 2.85 -26.80
N GLY A 238 -4.20 1.76 -26.21
CA GLY A 238 -3.53 0.97 -25.19
C GLY A 238 -3.70 1.54 -23.77
N THR A 239 -3.05 0.90 -22.81
CA THR A 239 -3.19 1.16 -21.36
C THR A 239 -2.12 2.08 -20.78
N ALA A 240 -1.10 2.41 -21.58
CA ALA A 240 0.09 3.12 -21.13
C ALA A 240 -0.24 4.47 -20.48
N ASN A 241 0.46 4.80 -19.39
CA ASN A 241 0.36 6.04 -18.61
C ASN A 241 -0.99 6.28 -17.90
N LEU A 242 -2.00 5.44 -18.12
CA LEU A 242 -3.27 5.57 -17.39
C LEU A 242 -3.12 5.16 -15.92
N GLY A 243 -2.28 4.17 -15.62
CA GLY A 243 -2.00 3.71 -14.25
C GLY A 243 -1.59 4.82 -13.28
N GLU A 244 -0.85 5.80 -13.78
CA GLU A 244 -0.25 6.89 -13.02
C GLU A 244 -1.28 7.98 -12.64
N HIS A 245 -2.38 8.11 -13.39
CA HIS A 245 -3.33 9.22 -13.26
C HIS A 245 -4.78 8.80 -13.08
N VAL A 246 -5.17 7.59 -13.49
CA VAL A 246 -6.55 7.09 -13.41
C VAL A 246 -6.68 6.12 -12.24
N ILE A 247 -7.66 6.36 -11.38
CA ILE A 247 -8.09 5.45 -10.32
C ILE A 247 -9.51 4.96 -10.66
N TRP A 248 -9.65 3.67 -10.95
CA TRP A 248 -10.93 2.99 -11.04
C TRP A 248 -11.34 2.52 -9.65
N ASN A 249 -12.35 3.17 -9.09
CA ASN A 249 -12.85 2.88 -7.75
C ASN A 249 -14.13 2.04 -7.83
N PHE A 250 -14.04 0.81 -7.33
CA PHE A 250 -15.13 -0.17 -7.30
C PHE A 250 -15.63 -0.34 -5.86
N GLY A 251 -16.31 0.70 -5.36
CA GLY A 251 -16.63 0.84 -3.94
C GLY A 251 -17.62 -0.18 -3.38
N ASP A 252 -18.46 -0.74 -4.24
CA ASP A 252 -19.51 -1.71 -3.84
C ASP A 252 -19.17 -3.15 -4.23
N ALA A 253 -18.10 -3.35 -5.02
CA ALA A 253 -17.82 -4.61 -5.69
C ALA A 253 -17.48 -5.73 -4.70
N GLN A 254 -18.19 -6.85 -4.81
CA GLN A 254 -17.94 -8.11 -4.11
C GLN A 254 -17.23 -9.12 -5.01
N SER A 255 -17.39 -9.00 -6.33
CA SER A 255 -16.68 -9.81 -7.32
C SER A 255 -16.19 -8.95 -8.48
N LEU A 256 -14.98 -9.25 -8.96
CA LEU A 256 -14.40 -8.58 -10.12
C LEU A 256 -13.70 -9.62 -10.99
N ASP A 257 -14.08 -9.69 -12.27
CA ASP A 257 -13.39 -10.51 -13.27
C ASP A 257 -12.76 -9.62 -14.33
N LEU A 258 -11.46 -9.80 -14.57
CA LEU A 258 -10.71 -9.06 -15.58
C LEU A 258 -10.19 -10.04 -16.63
N THR A 259 -10.65 -9.87 -17.86
CA THR A 259 -10.27 -10.72 -19.00
C THR A 259 -9.37 -10.00 -20.00
N ASN A 260 -9.42 -8.66 -20.03
CA ASN A 260 -8.67 -7.85 -20.98
C ASN A 260 -7.62 -6.99 -20.28
N ALA A 261 -6.65 -6.51 -21.05
CA ALA A 261 -5.67 -5.55 -20.55
C ALA A 261 -6.35 -4.30 -19.99
N TRP A 262 -6.00 -3.90 -18.79
CA TRP A 262 -6.65 -2.79 -18.09
C TRP A 262 -5.68 -1.67 -17.76
N GLY A 263 -6.03 -0.44 -18.18
CA GLY A 263 -5.24 0.76 -17.93
C GLY A 263 -5.82 1.59 -16.80
N GLY A 264 -5.01 1.91 -15.81
CA GLY A 264 -5.43 2.63 -14.61
C GLY A 264 -5.24 1.81 -13.35
N SER A 265 -5.04 2.51 -12.24
CA SER A 265 -5.00 1.89 -10.92
C SER A 265 -6.39 1.41 -10.52
N VAL A 266 -6.50 0.20 -9.99
CA VAL A 266 -7.75 -0.48 -9.60
C VAL A 266 -7.86 -0.50 -8.07
N LEU A 267 -8.96 0.03 -7.55
CA LEU A 267 -9.29 0.03 -6.12
C LEU A 267 -10.60 -0.73 -5.90
N ALA A 268 -10.52 -2.01 -5.52
CA ALA A 268 -11.66 -2.89 -5.25
C ALA A 268 -11.49 -3.64 -3.92
N PRO A 269 -11.43 -2.93 -2.77
CA PRO A 269 -10.94 -3.51 -1.51
C PRO A 269 -11.92 -4.50 -0.85
N TRP A 270 -13.13 -4.67 -1.39
CA TRP A 270 -14.08 -5.70 -0.96
C TRP A 270 -14.20 -6.87 -1.93
N ALA A 271 -13.64 -6.76 -3.14
CA ALA A 271 -13.87 -7.76 -4.17
C ALA A 271 -13.00 -9.01 -3.97
N SER A 272 -13.61 -10.17 -4.16
CA SER A 272 -12.88 -11.37 -4.57
C SER A 272 -12.68 -11.31 -6.08
N ALA A 273 -11.44 -11.10 -6.51
CA ALA A 273 -11.12 -10.82 -7.90
C ALA A 273 -10.44 -12.01 -8.60
N THR A 274 -10.62 -12.08 -9.92
CA THR A 274 -9.84 -12.94 -10.82
C THR A 274 -9.28 -12.08 -11.94
N THR A 275 -7.99 -12.21 -12.23
CA THR A 275 -7.36 -11.56 -13.40
C THR A 275 -6.83 -12.60 -14.38
N SER A 276 -7.04 -12.38 -15.67
CA SER A 276 -6.57 -13.25 -16.76
C SER A 276 -5.68 -12.53 -17.77
N ASN A 277 -5.47 -11.23 -17.60
CA ASN A 277 -4.63 -10.37 -18.42
C ASN A 277 -4.01 -9.27 -17.55
N TYR A 278 -3.19 -8.40 -18.12
CA TYR A 278 -2.41 -7.46 -17.33
C TYR A 278 -3.22 -6.24 -16.86
N ILE A 279 -2.89 -5.76 -15.66
CA ILE A 279 -3.24 -4.40 -15.19
C ILE A 279 -1.98 -3.54 -15.29
N GLN A 280 -2.08 -2.36 -15.89
CA GLN A 280 -1.03 -1.35 -15.89
C GLN A 280 -1.41 -0.22 -14.95
N GLY A 281 -0.83 -0.25 -13.74
CA GLY A 281 -1.24 0.56 -12.61
C GLY A 281 -1.06 -0.16 -11.28
N SER A 282 -1.51 0.47 -10.20
CA SER A 282 -1.59 -0.16 -8.89
C SER A 282 -2.91 -0.89 -8.74
N ALA A 283 -2.92 -2.10 -8.17
CA ALA A 283 -4.14 -2.89 -8.04
C ALA A 283 -4.39 -3.34 -6.60
N ILE A 284 -5.62 -3.14 -6.11
CA ILE A 284 -6.02 -3.40 -4.73
C ILE A 284 -7.29 -4.23 -4.73
N PHE A 285 -7.22 -5.40 -4.08
CA PHE A 285 -8.32 -6.36 -4.02
C PHE A 285 -8.55 -6.88 -2.60
N GLY A 286 -9.78 -7.29 -2.30
CA GLY A 286 -10.10 -8.03 -1.08
C GLY A 286 -9.40 -9.40 -1.04
N SER A 287 -9.54 -10.18 -2.11
CA SER A 287 -8.76 -11.39 -2.39
C SER A 287 -8.53 -11.50 -3.90
N LEU A 288 -7.51 -12.26 -4.33
CA LEU A 288 -7.16 -12.32 -5.74
C LEU A 288 -6.74 -13.73 -6.17
N THR A 289 -7.34 -14.23 -7.25
CA THR A 289 -6.77 -15.25 -8.12
C THR A 289 -6.09 -14.56 -9.30
N GLN A 290 -4.76 -14.51 -9.27
CA GLN A 290 -3.94 -13.80 -10.25
C GLN A 290 -3.44 -14.77 -11.32
N ASN A 291 -4.03 -14.71 -12.52
CA ASN A 291 -3.50 -15.36 -13.72
C ASN A 291 -2.90 -14.35 -14.72
N GLY A 292 -3.18 -13.07 -14.54
CA GLY A 292 -2.61 -11.97 -15.34
C GLY A 292 -1.48 -11.22 -14.64
N GLU A 293 -0.69 -10.49 -15.42
CA GLU A 293 0.47 -9.74 -14.92
C GLU A 293 0.05 -8.43 -14.23
N MET A 294 0.92 -7.89 -13.39
CA MET A 294 0.77 -6.54 -12.83
C MET A 294 1.95 -5.69 -13.30
N HIS A 295 1.72 -4.80 -14.26
CA HIS A 295 2.73 -3.93 -14.83
C HIS A 295 2.92 -2.66 -13.99
N LEU A 296 4.14 -2.11 -14.01
CA LEU A 296 4.46 -0.82 -13.41
C LEU A 296 3.70 0.33 -14.10
N GLY A 297 3.87 1.53 -13.54
CA GLY A 297 2.99 2.68 -13.77
C GLY A 297 2.04 2.88 -12.59
N THR A 298 2.54 2.63 -11.37
CA THR A 298 1.80 2.89 -10.13
C THR A 298 1.32 4.32 -10.07
N TYR A 299 0.23 4.58 -9.34
CA TYR A 299 -0.35 5.92 -9.24
C TYR A 299 0.70 7.00 -8.86
N GLU A 300 0.79 8.09 -9.64
CA GLU A 300 1.71 9.22 -9.42
C GLU A 300 1.00 10.58 -9.32
N GLY A 301 -0.30 10.68 -9.68
CA GLY A 301 -1.09 11.91 -9.59
C GLY A 301 -1.11 12.49 -8.17
N GLY A 302 -1.24 13.80 -7.98
CA GLY A 302 -1.08 14.50 -6.70
C GLY A 302 -2.30 14.51 -5.76
N TYR A 303 -3.42 13.89 -6.12
CA TYR A 303 -4.61 13.88 -5.27
C TYR A 303 -4.36 13.11 -3.96
N THR A 304 -4.82 13.70 -2.86
CA THR A 304 -4.88 13.08 -1.54
C THR A 304 -6.27 13.39 -0.97
N PRO A 305 -7.08 12.37 -0.62
CA PRO A 305 -8.36 12.62 0.01
C PRO A 305 -8.17 13.41 1.31
N PRO A 306 -9.10 14.30 1.67
CA PRO A 306 -9.12 14.89 3.00
C PRO A 306 -9.12 13.76 4.04
N ILE A 307 -8.12 13.74 4.92
CA ILE A 307 -8.13 12.85 6.08
C ILE A 307 -9.22 13.34 7.04
N ASP A 308 -10.38 12.69 7.01
CA ASP A 308 -11.27 12.76 8.16
C ASP A 308 -10.58 12.04 9.32
N PRO A 309 -10.28 12.70 10.45
CA PRO A 309 -9.74 12.01 11.60
C PRO A 309 -10.70 10.87 11.97
N PRO A 310 -10.21 9.66 12.33
CA PRO A 310 -11.07 8.51 12.52
C PRO A 310 -12.14 8.86 13.57
N THR A 311 -13.38 9.04 13.14
CA THR A 311 -14.51 9.39 13.98
C THR A 311 -14.99 8.15 14.72
N GLY A 312 -14.17 7.67 15.65
CA GLY A 312 -14.61 6.79 16.71
C GLY A 312 -15.46 7.58 17.70
N SER A 313 -16.78 7.52 17.52
CA SER A 313 -17.82 7.83 18.52
C SER A 313 -17.84 9.19 19.23
N SER A 314 -19.00 9.83 19.14
CA SER A 314 -19.51 10.89 20.03
C SER A 314 -19.00 10.81 21.48
N SER A 315 -18.16 11.78 21.87
CA SER A 315 -18.22 12.46 23.18
C SER A 315 -17.25 13.65 23.22
N GLY A 316 -17.72 14.84 22.82
CA GLY A 316 -17.35 16.14 23.42
C GLY A 316 -15.90 16.46 23.79
N GLY A 317 -14.90 16.10 22.98
CA GLY A 317 -13.51 16.52 23.17
C GLY A 317 -13.12 17.59 22.15
N THR A 318 -12.70 18.77 22.61
CA THR A 318 -12.12 19.81 21.74
C THR A 318 -10.91 19.27 20.96
N PRO A 319 -10.68 19.71 19.70
CA PRO A 319 -9.52 19.27 18.93
C PRO A 319 -8.23 19.50 19.72
N ILE A 320 -7.41 18.46 19.83
CA ILE A 320 -6.08 18.54 20.42
C ILE A 320 -5.24 19.39 19.46
N PRO A 321 -4.72 20.56 19.88
CA PRO A 321 -3.80 21.32 19.05
C PRO A 321 -2.58 20.45 18.78
N GLU A 322 -2.29 20.24 17.51
CA GLU A 322 -1.00 19.77 17.03
C GLU A 322 0.09 20.54 17.78
N ALA A 323 0.86 19.83 18.60
CA ALA A 323 1.88 20.43 19.43
C ALA A 323 2.83 21.19 18.49
N PRO A 324 2.98 22.51 18.65
CA PRO A 324 3.74 23.27 17.70
C PRO A 324 5.18 22.74 17.67
N SER A 325 5.64 22.35 16.50
CA SER A 325 6.97 21.79 16.22
C SER A 325 8.13 22.63 16.78
N TRP A 326 7.89 23.91 17.12
CA TRP A 326 8.85 24.77 17.80
C TRP A 326 9.13 24.39 19.27
N SER A 327 8.21 23.72 19.97
CA SER A 327 8.41 23.33 21.39
C SER A 327 9.49 22.26 21.54
N LEU A 328 9.58 21.33 20.59
CA LEU A 328 10.61 20.28 20.56
C LEU A 328 11.97 20.84 20.09
N PHE A 329 11.96 21.82 19.19
CA PHE A 329 13.18 22.51 18.77
C PHE A 329 13.83 23.30 19.92
N LEU A 330 13.04 23.99 20.75
CA LEU A 330 13.55 24.72 21.92
C LEU A 330 14.07 23.80 23.03
N LEU A 331 13.44 22.65 23.25
CA LEU A 331 13.94 21.63 24.18
C LEU A 331 15.26 21.02 23.70
N GLY A 332 15.40 20.79 22.39
CA GLY A 332 16.65 20.31 21.77
C GLY A 332 17.82 21.28 21.98
N ILE A 333 17.59 22.59 21.82
CA ILE A 333 18.63 23.60 22.03
C ILE A 333 19.02 23.71 23.51
N ALA A 334 18.05 23.66 24.43
CA ALA A 334 18.32 23.71 25.87
C ALA A 334 19.17 22.51 26.34
N GLY A 335 18.90 21.31 25.81
CA GLY A 335 19.67 20.09 26.10
C GLY A 335 21.13 20.19 25.65
N VAL A 336 21.37 20.73 24.45
CA VAL A 336 22.74 20.91 23.91
C VAL A 336 23.51 21.99 24.70
N LEU A 337 22.85 23.07 25.12
CA LEU A 337 23.49 24.13 25.89
C LEU A 337 23.83 23.71 27.34
N LEU A 338 23.00 22.89 27.97
CA LEU A 338 23.28 22.31 29.30
C LEU A 338 24.38 21.25 29.24
N GLY A 339 24.40 20.41 28.20
CA GLY A 339 25.47 19.44 27.97
C GLY A 339 26.85 20.10 27.78
N ARG A 340 26.92 21.26 27.11
CA ARG A 340 28.19 21.99 26.92
C ARG A 340 28.72 22.67 28.19
N ARG A 341 27.87 22.95 29.20
CA ARG A 341 28.31 23.50 30.50
C ARG A 341 28.88 22.44 31.44
N LEU A 342 28.48 21.19 31.31
CA LEU A 342 28.95 20.10 32.18
C LEU A 342 30.32 19.52 31.77
N ILE A 343 30.78 19.80 30.54
CA ILE A 343 32.06 19.29 30.01
C ILE A 343 33.25 20.23 30.28
N ARG A 344 33.00 21.50 30.64
CA ARG A 344 34.07 22.42 31.07
C ARG A 344 34.26 22.36 32.59
N LYS A 345 35.17 21.50 33.05
CA LYS A 345 35.76 21.64 34.39
C LYS A 345 36.79 22.79 34.38
N PRO A 346 36.83 23.66 35.41
CA PRO A 346 37.84 24.70 35.52
C PRO A 346 39.19 24.09 35.92
N THR A 347 40.24 24.44 35.18
CA THR A 347 41.63 24.55 35.67
C THR A 347 41.93 26.02 35.89
#